data_AF-A0A257GU76-F1
#
_entry.id   AF-A0A257GU76-F1
#
_cell.length_a   1.000
_cell.length_b   1.000
_cell.length_c   1.000
_cell.angle_alpha   90.00
_cell.angle_beta   90.00
_cell.angle_gamma   90.00
#
_symmetry.space_group_name_H-M   'P 1'
#
loop_
_entity.id
_entity.type
_entity.pdbx_description
1 polymer ?
#
loop_
_entity_poly.entity_id
_entity_poly.type
_entity_poly.pdbx_seq_one_letter_code
_entity_poly.pdbx_strand_id
1 'polypeptide(L)' 'MDQLRSMRVFARVADEGSFAAAARALDLAPAVVTRVVADLEEHLGARLLHRPTRRL' A
#
# COMPACT_ATOMS: atom_id res chain seq x y z
N MET A 1 1.76 -14.17 -4.14
CA MET A 1 2.47 -12.89 -3.90
C MET A 1 3.35 -13.07 -2.68
N ASP A 2 4.54 -12.48 -2.67
CA ASP A 2 5.42 -12.52 -1.50
C ASP A 2 4.88 -11.59 -0.40
N GLN A 3 4.46 -12.18 0.72
CA GLN A 3 3.78 -11.49 1.82
C GLN A 3 4.67 -10.43 2.48
N LEU A 4 5.98 -10.69 2.57
CA LEU A 4 6.96 -9.74 3.11
C LEU A 4 7.14 -8.54 2.19
N ARG A 5 7.02 -8.73 0.88
CA ARG A 5 6.99 -7.61 -0.08
C ARG A 5 5.74 -6.77 0.16
N SER A 6 4.58 -7.39 0.31
CA SER A 6 3.33 -6.64 0.55
C SER A 6 3.36 -5.85 1.85
N MET A 7 3.89 -6.42 2.93
CA MET A 7 4.05 -5.72 4.20
C MET A 7 5.01 -4.53 4.09
N ARG A 8 6.13 -4.66 3.34
CA ARG A 8 7.05 -3.53 3.08
C ARG A 8 6.38 -2.41 2.29
N VAL A 9 5.59 -2.75 1.28
CA VAL A 9 4.83 -1.76 0.50
C VAL A 9 3.82 -1.04 1.38
N PHE A 10 3.07 -1.79 2.20
CA PHE A 10 2.14 -1.21 3.18
C PHE A 10 2.84 -0.27 4.17
N ALA A 11 3.93 -0.71 4.79
CA ALA A 11 4.71 0.12 5.72
C ALA A 11 5.15 1.43 5.05
N ARG A 12 5.62 1.36 3.79
CA ARG A 12 6.02 2.57 3.07
C ARG A 12 4.85 3.50 2.77
N VAL A 13 3.66 2.96 2.45
CA VAL A 13 2.46 3.78 2.28
C VAL A 13 2.06 4.48 3.58
N ALA A 14 2.18 3.79 4.71
CA ALA A 14 1.92 4.37 6.03
C ALA A 14 2.92 5.49 6.37
N ASP A 15 4.21 5.29 6.10
CA ASP A 15 5.25 6.30 6.33
C ASP A 15 5.06 7.56 5.47
N GLU A 16 4.67 7.38 4.20
CA GLU A 16 4.53 8.47 3.23
C GLU A 16 3.16 9.16 3.27
N GLY A 17 2.16 8.55 3.93
CA GLY A 17 0.77 9.04 3.96
C GLY A 17 0.10 9.12 2.58
N SER A 18 0.67 8.46 1.56
CA SER A 18 0.15 8.49 0.19
C SER A 18 0.68 7.33 -0.66
N PHE A 19 -0.24 6.66 -1.37
CA PHE A 19 0.10 5.64 -2.37
C PHE A 19 1.03 6.19 -3.47
N ALA A 20 0.83 7.43 -3.90
CA ALA A 20 1.63 8.03 -4.98
C ALA A 20 3.05 8.40 -4.51
N ALA A 21 3.22 8.80 -3.24
CA ALA A 21 4.53 9.05 -2.67
C ALA A 21 5.29 7.75 -2.43
N ALA A 22 4.63 6.73 -1.86
CA ALA A 22 5.21 5.40 -1.69
C ALA A 22 5.59 4.73 -3.01
N ALA A 23 4.75 4.89 -4.05
CA ALA A 23 5.04 4.39 -5.39
C ALA A 23 6.33 5.01 -5.96
N ARG A 24 6.50 6.33 -5.83
CA ARG A 24 7.74 7.02 -6.23
C ARG A 24 8.94 6.56 -5.42
N ALA A 25 8.78 6.40 -4.10
CA ALA A 25 9.87 5.97 -3.22
C ALA A 25 10.33 4.52 -3.48
N LEU A 26 9.44 3.67 -3.98
CA LEU A 26 9.71 2.26 -4.28
C LEU A 26 10.01 2.00 -5.76
N ASP A 27 10.05 3.04 -6.60
CA ASP A 27 10.16 2.93 -8.05
C ASP A 27 9.11 1.99 -8.68
N LEU A 28 7.86 2.14 -8.22
CA LEU A 28 6.71 1.35 -8.68
C LEU A 28 5.64 2.25 -9.27
N ALA A 29 4.78 1.66 -10.12
CA ALA A 29 3.56 2.34 -10.54
C ALA A 29 2.55 2.42 -9.37
N PRO A 30 1.82 3.54 -9.19
CA PRO A 30 0.82 3.68 -8.11
C PRO A 30 -0.25 2.58 -8.10
N ALA A 31 -0.64 2.09 -9.28
CA ALA A 31 -1.57 0.98 -9.42
C ALA A 31 -1.03 -0.34 -8.80
N VAL A 32 0.29 -0.57 -8.90
CA VAL A 32 0.93 -1.75 -8.29
C VAL A 32 0.89 -1.64 -6.78
N VAL A 33 1.25 -0.49 -6.20
CA VAL A 33 1.20 -0.26 -4.76
C VAL A 33 -0.23 -0.47 -4.23
N THR A 34 -1.23 0.08 -4.93
CA THR A 34 -2.63 -0.06 -4.56
C THR A 34 -3.09 -1.52 -4.56
N ARG A 35 -2.69 -2.28 -5.59
CA ARG A 35 -3.02 -3.71 -5.71
C ARG A 35 -2.33 -4.55 -4.66
N VAL A 36 -1.04 -4.32 -4.42
CA VAL A 36 -0.26 -5.04 -3.40
C VAL A 36 -0.85 -4.85 -2.00
N VAL A 37 -1.30 -3.64 -1.67
CA VAL A 37 -1.97 -3.38 -0.39
C VAL A 37 -3.35 -4.03 -0.35
N ALA A 38 -4.14 -3.97 -1.43
CA ALA A 38 -5.44 -4.64 -1.49
C ALA A 38 -5.32 -6.16 -1.33
N ASP A 39 -4.36 -6.79 -1.99
CA ASP A 39 -4.07 -8.22 -1.87
C ASP A 39 -3.66 -8.58 -0.42
N LEU A 40 -2.96 -7.68 0.28
CA LEU A 40 -2.59 -7.85 1.69
C LEU A 40 -3.80 -7.74 2.61
N GLU A 41 -4.67 -6.74 2.40
CA GLU A 41 -5.92 -6.56 3.15
C GLU A 41 -6.83 -7.79 2.99
N GLU A 42 -6.96 -8.31 1.77
CA GLU A 42 -7.73 -9.52 1.46
C GLU A 42 -7.15 -10.74 2.17
N HIS A 43 -5.82 -10.91 2.11
CA HIS A 43 -5.16 -12.05 2.76
C HIS A 43 -5.28 -12.00 4.30
N LEU A 44 -5.25 -10.81 4.89
CA LEU A 44 -5.40 -10.64 6.34
C LEU A 44 -6.87 -10.62 6.79
N GLY A 45 -7.82 -10.52 5.86
CA GLY A 45 -9.24 -10.36 6.17
C GLY A 45 -9.53 -9.05 6.94
N ALA A 46 -8.67 -8.04 6.80
CA ALA A 46 -8.73 -6.82 7.58
C ALA A 46 -8.41 -5.60 6.70
N ARG A 47 -9.07 -4.48 6.99
CA ARG A 47 -8.78 -3.20 6.35
C ARG A 47 -7.62 -2.54 7.07
N LEU A 48 -6.50 -2.33 6.37
CA LEU A 48 -5.30 -1.73 6.91
C LEU A 48 -5.28 -0.21 6.72
N LEU A 49 -5.84 0.27 5.61
CA LEU A 49 -5.89 1.69 5.29
C LEU A 49 -7.33 2.13 5.04
N HIS A 50 -7.78 3.09 5.82
CA HIS A 50 -8.94 3.90 5.45
C HIS A 50 -8.48 4.84 4.34
N ARG A 51 -9.17 4.88 3.20
CA ARG A 51 -8.85 5.79 2.09
C ARG A 51 -9.75 7.03 2.15
N PRO A 52 -9.44 8.09 2.92
CA PRO A 52 -10.11 9.36 2.73
C PRO A 52 -9.73 9.92 1.36
N THR A 53 -10.70 10.49 0.66
CA THR A 53 -10.54 11.09 -0.69
C THR A 53 -9.63 12.33 -0.71
N ARG A 54 -9.03 12.71 0.42
CA ARG A 54 -8.22 13.93 0.58
C ARG A 54 -6.85 13.74 1.25
N ARG A 55 -6.58 12.60 1.90
CA ARG A 55 -5.30 12.21 2.54
C ARG A 55 -5.49 10.81 3.13
N LEU A 56 -4.44 9.99 3.15
CA LEU A 56 -4.38 8.78 3.98
C LEU A 56 -3.80 9.13 5.35
#